data_AF-A0A1D7NH83-F1
#
_entry.id   AF-A0A1D7NH83-F1
#
_cell.length_a   1.000
_cell.length_b   1.000
_cell.length_c   1.000
_cell.angle_alpha   90.00
_cell.angle_beta   90.00
_cell.angle_gamma   90.00
#
_symmetry.space_group_name_H-M   'P 1'
#
loop_
_entity.id
_entity.type
_entity.pdbx_description
1 polymer ?
#
loop_
_entity_poly.entity_id
_entity_poly.type
_entity_poly.pdbx_seq_one_letter_code
_entity_poly.pdbx_strand_id
1 'polypeptide(L)'
;MSNEAPATDWAADVKRYVPAADTGAIAGLVRHCLVSLNTREAPMVSFGKPAETRSVRENFCKKTLGLTESDGVLDAAIASVGARMSDTTSRHRVTAYYLLAEHFGKVEQLAAAAAAIPPAPAVPPLAPWTATMFDGPPPGTSVGGPSDDLKFAAIVGLGGGVLAMAAAVASTAGG
;
A
#
# COMPACT_ATOMS: atom_id res chain seq x y z
N MET A 1 -7.11 33.87 -5.86
CA MET A 1 -6.50 33.04 -6.92
C MET A 1 -6.93 31.62 -6.65
N SER A 2 -7.98 31.16 -7.33
CA SER A 2 -8.49 29.79 -7.19
C SER A 2 -7.41 28.82 -7.71
N ASN A 3 -6.77 28.09 -6.81
CA ASN A 3 -5.84 27.01 -7.15
C ASN A 3 -6.62 25.70 -7.17
N GLU A 4 -7.50 25.55 -8.16
CA GLU A 4 -8.04 24.24 -8.52
C GLU A 4 -7.02 23.61 -9.46
N ALA A 5 -6.07 22.85 -8.90
CA ALA A 5 -5.20 22.03 -9.74
C ALA A 5 -6.10 21.11 -10.57
N PRO A 6 -5.97 21.07 -11.91
CA PRO A 6 -6.78 20.16 -12.72
C PRO A 6 -6.55 18.74 -12.17
N ALA A 7 -7.64 18.00 -11.95
CA ALA A 7 -7.56 16.61 -11.54
C ALA A 7 -6.59 15.88 -12.48
N THR A 8 -5.46 15.41 -11.95
CA THR A 8 -4.43 14.79 -12.78
C THR A 8 -4.98 13.50 -13.36
N ASP A 9 -5.04 13.42 -14.69
CA ASP A 9 -5.49 12.22 -15.38
C ASP A 9 -4.38 11.17 -15.38
N TRP A 10 -4.34 10.38 -14.30
CA TRP A 10 -3.33 9.33 -14.10
C TRP A 10 -3.38 8.26 -15.19
N ALA A 11 -4.55 8.00 -15.76
CA ALA A 11 -4.73 7.02 -16.80
C ALA A 11 -4.07 7.44 -18.13
N ALA A 12 -4.23 8.71 -18.53
CA ALA A 12 -3.55 9.26 -19.70
C ALA A 12 -2.03 9.28 -19.52
N ASP A 13 -1.54 9.62 -18.32
CA ASP A 13 -0.10 9.62 -18.04
C ASP A 13 0.49 8.21 -18.16
N VAL A 14 -0.16 7.19 -17.61
CA VAL A 14 0.26 5.78 -17.77
C VAL A 14 0.22 5.37 -19.24
N LYS A 15 -0.86 5.71 -19.96
CA LYS A 15 -1.06 5.35 -21.37
C LYS A 15 -0.05 5.99 -22.32
N ARG A 16 0.58 7.09 -21.92
CA ARG A 16 1.70 7.70 -22.66
C ARG A 16 2.91 6.77 -22.77
N TYR A 17 3.18 5.99 -21.73
CA TYR A 17 4.29 5.04 -21.70
C TYR A 17 3.86 3.63 -22.13
N VAL A 18 2.63 3.25 -21.81
CA VAL A 18 2.08 1.92 -22.07
C VAL A 18 0.69 2.06 -22.70
N PRO A 19 0.59 2.14 -24.03
CA PRO A 19 -0.70 2.38 -24.69
C PRO A 19 -1.72 1.25 -24.45
N ALA A 20 -1.23 0.03 -24.21
CA ALA A 20 -2.04 -1.15 -23.88
C ALA A 20 -2.33 -1.29 -22.37
N ALA A 21 -2.21 -0.21 -21.59
CA ALA A 21 -2.34 -0.29 -20.14
C ALA A 21 -3.73 -0.73 -19.68
N ASP A 22 -3.77 -1.68 -18.73
CA ASP A 22 -5.01 -2.17 -18.15
C ASP A 22 -5.62 -1.14 -17.19
N THR A 23 -6.89 -0.80 -17.44
CA THR A 23 -7.57 0.26 -16.67
C THR A 23 -7.91 -0.22 -15.26
N GLY A 24 -8.13 -1.53 -15.05
CA GLY A 24 -8.34 -2.12 -13.74
C GLY A 24 -7.09 -2.02 -12.87
N ALA A 25 -5.93 -2.36 -13.42
CA ALA A 25 -4.64 -2.22 -12.75
C ALA A 25 -4.34 -0.77 -12.37
N ILE A 26 -4.61 0.19 -13.28
CA ILE A 26 -4.47 1.62 -12.98
C ILE A 26 -5.40 2.01 -11.82
N ALA A 27 -6.66 1.57 -11.83
CA ALA A 27 -7.60 1.88 -10.76
C ALA A 27 -7.15 1.31 -9.41
N GLY A 28 -6.70 0.05 -9.36
CA GLY A 28 -6.16 -0.57 -8.15
C GLY A 28 -4.94 0.18 -7.61
N LEU A 29 -4.11 0.70 -8.50
CA LEU A 29 -2.93 1.46 -8.14
C LEU A 29 -3.23 2.87 -7.62
N VAL A 30 -4.20 3.56 -8.24
CA VAL A 30 -4.72 4.83 -7.75
C VAL A 30 -5.30 4.62 -6.36
N ARG A 31 -6.08 3.54 -6.12
CA ARG A 31 -6.59 3.18 -4.79
C ARG A 31 -5.49 3.00 -3.76
N HIS A 32 -4.44 2.25 -4.11
CA HIS A 32 -3.27 2.09 -3.24
C HIS A 32 -2.59 3.43 -2.93
N CYS A 33 -2.54 4.34 -3.91
CA CYS A 33 -1.83 5.61 -3.76
C CYS A 33 -2.67 6.76 -3.21
N LEU A 34 -3.98 6.61 -2.97
CA LEU A 34 -4.89 7.73 -2.62
C LEU A 34 -4.37 8.64 -1.52
N VAL A 35 -3.85 8.08 -0.43
CA VAL A 35 -3.30 8.88 0.70
C VAL A 35 -2.15 9.77 0.24
N SER A 36 -1.30 9.25 -0.63
CA SER A 36 -0.18 10.00 -1.20
C SER A 36 -0.62 11.00 -2.27
N LEU A 37 -1.67 10.67 -3.03
CA LEU A 37 -2.23 11.56 -4.06
C LEU A 37 -2.97 12.76 -3.47
N ASN A 38 -3.47 12.66 -2.23
CA ASN A 38 -4.21 13.73 -1.56
C ASN A 38 -3.31 14.88 -1.04
N THR A 39 -2.00 14.80 -1.27
CA THR A 39 -1.05 15.86 -0.89
C THR A 39 -0.39 16.46 -2.13
N ARG A 40 0.04 17.71 -2.07
CA ARG A 40 0.58 18.44 -3.24
C ARG A 40 1.87 17.83 -3.82
N GLU A 41 2.76 17.34 -2.96
CA GLU A 41 4.12 16.90 -3.36
C GLU A 41 4.30 15.37 -3.33
N ALA A 42 3.46 14.61 -2.62
CA ALA A 42 3.63 13.15 -2.54
C ALA A 42 3.14 12.31 -3.74
N PRO A 43 2.52 12.83 -4.83
CA PRO A 43 2.29 12.02 -6.02
C PRO A 43 3.55 11.82 -6.87
N MET A 44 4.69 12.43 -6.52
CA MET A 44 5.93 12.34 -7.30
C MET A 44 6.93 11.35 -6.66
N VAL A 45 7.66 10.59 -7.49
CA VAL A 45 8.77 9.73 -7.05
C VAL A 45 10.11 10.41 -7.34
N SER A 46 10.95 10.53 -6.30
CA SER A 46 12.30 11.06 -6.44
C SER A 46 13.32 9.94 -6.60
N PHE A 47 13.51 9.43 -7.82
CA PHE A 47 14.48 8.36 -8.11
C PHE A 47 15.94 8.70 -7.77
N GLY A 48 16.28 10.00 -7.66
CA GLY A 48 17.60 10.47 -7.24
C GLY A 48 17.85 10.47 -5.73
N LYS A 49 16.86 10.08 -4.92
CA LYS A 49 16.99 10.01 -3.46
C LYS A 49 17.01 8.55 -3.01
N PRO A 50 18.11 8.05 -2.42
CA PRO A 50 18.24 6.64 -2.08
C PRO A 50 17.21 6.18 -1.03
N ALA A 51 16.81 7.06 -0.11
CA ALA A 51 15.76 6.77 0.86
C ALA A 51 14.40 6.53 0.20
N GLU A 52 14.09 7.28 -0.85
CA GLU A 52 12.84 7.14 -1.59
C GLU A 52 12.82 5.83 -2.39
N THR A 53 13.91 5.54 -3.12
CA THR A 53 14.10 4.28 -3.84
C THR A 53 13.97 3.08 -2.90
N ARG A 54 14.55 3.15 -1.70
CA ARG A 54 14.41 2.11 -0.68
C ARG A 54 12.96 1.94 -0.22
N SER A 55 12.24 3.04 0.01
CA SER A 55 10.82 2.99 0.38
C SER A 55 9.97 2.35 -0.71
N VAL A 56 10.22 2.67 -1.99
CA VAL A 56 9.56 2.01 -3.13
C VAL A 56 9.87 0.51 -3.14
N ARG A 57 11.13 0.14 -2.93
CA ARG A 57 11.56 -1.26 -2.87
C ARG A 57 10.87 -2.04 -1.74
N GLU A 58 10.88 -1.51 -0.53
CA GLU A 58 10.32 -2.20 0.64
C GLU A 58 8.78 -2.21 0.62
N ASN A 59 8.16 -1.06 0.36
CA ASN A 59 6.70 -0.92 0.47
C ASN A 59 5.96 -1.38 -0.78
N PHE A 60 6.49 -1.13 -1.97
CA PHE A 60 5.81 -1.52 -3.20
C PHE A 60 6.30 -2.87 -3.71
N CYS A 61 7.60 -3.02 -4.01
CA CYS A 61 8.12 -4.25 -4.60
C CYS A 61 7.98 -5.47 -3.67
N LYS A 62 8.42 -5.35 -2.41
CA LYS A 62 8.36 -6.47 -1.46
C LYS A 62 6.97 -6.66 -0.86
N LYS A 63 6.36 -5.61 -0.31
CA LYS A 63 5.08 -5.73 0.41
C LYS A 63 3.85 -5.80 -0.50
N THR A 64 3.77 -5.01 -1.57
CA THR A 64 2.59 -5.02 -2.46
C THR A 64 2.69 -6.11 -3.52
N LEU A 65 3.82 -6.25 -4.21
CA LEU A 65 3.99 -7.24 -5.28
C LEU A 65 4.48 -8.61 -4.78
N GLY A 66 4.97 -8.69 -3.54
CA GLY A 66 5.48 -9.94 -2.97
C GLY A 66 6.79 -10.41 -3.61
N LEU A 67 7.62 -9.50 -4.13
CA LEU A 67 8.88 -9.86 -4.77
C LEU A 67 9.92 -10.27 -3.72
N THR A 68 10.50 -11.45 -3.90
CA THR A 68 11.57 -12.02 -3.06
C THR A 68 12.97 -11.85 -3.67
N GLU A 69 13.05 -11.11 -4.77
CA GLU A 69 14.31 -10.81 -5.45
C GLU A 69 15.28 -10.03 -4.55
N SER A 70 16.57 -10.14 -4.88
CA SER A 70 17.61 -9.39 -4.18
C SER A 70 17.42 -7.87 -4.32
N ASP A 71 17.88 -7.11 -3.32
CA ASP A 71 17.76 -5.65 -3.35
C ASP A 71 18.39 -5.03 -4.59
N GLY A 72 19.52 -5.57 -5.06
CA GLY A 72 20.19 -5.10 -6.27
C GLY A 72 19.37 -5.24 -7.55
N VAL A 73 18.60 -6.33 -7.68
CA VAL A 73 17.69 -6.52 -8.83
C VAL A 73 16.54 -5.53 -8.78
N LEU A 74 15.97 -5.31 -7.59
CA LEU A 74 14.89 -4.36 -7.41
C LEU A 74 15.35 -2.92 -7.63
N ASP A 75 16.54 -2.55 -7.13
CA ASP A 75 17.14 -1.24 -7.37
C ASP A 75 17.47 -1.01 -8.85
N ALA A 76 17.98 -2.03 -9.55
CA ALA A 76 18.22 -1.94 -10.98
C ALA A 76 16.93 -1.74 -11.78
N ALA A 77 15.85 -2.43 -11.42
CA ALA A 77 14.54 -2.24 -12.03
C ALA A 77 13.99 -0.83 -11.77
N ILE A 78 14.11 -0.33 -10.53
CA ILE A 78 13.68 1.04 -10.19
C ILE A 78 14.51 2.08 -10.96
N ALA A 79 15.82 1.87 -11.11
CA ALA A 79 16.68 2.74 -11.91
C ALA A 79 16.29 2.72 -13.40
N SER A 80 15.98 1.55 -13.96
CA SER A 80 15.51 1.40 -15.34
C SER A 80 14.19 2.15 -15.58
N VAL A 81 13.23 2.02 -14.67
CA VAL A 81 11.98 2.78 -14.73
C VAL A 81 12.22 4.29 -14.58
N GLY A 82 13.10 4.70 -13.67
CA GLY A 82 13.49 6.10 -13.50
C GLY A 82 14.12 6.69 -14.76
N ALA A 83 14.92 5.90 -15.50
CA ALA A 83 15.47 6.28 -16.79
C ALA A 83 14.38 6.36 -17.89
N ARG A 84 13.41 5.44 -17.93
CA ARG A 84 12.28 5.53 -18.87
C ARG A 84 11.43 6.78 -18.66
N MET A 85 11.29 7.24 -17.42
CA MET A 85 10.51 8.43 -17.06
C MET A 85 11.35 9.72 -17.01
N SER A 86 12.61 9.72 -17.47
CA SER A 86 13.48 10.90 -17.40
C SER A 86 13.07 12.03 -18.35
N ASP A 87 12.20 11.74 -19.33
CA ASP A 87 11.66 12.71 -20.28
C ASP A 87 10.76 13.76 -19.61
N THR A 88 10.20 13.44 -18.44
CA THR A 88 9.21 14.28 -17.77
C THR A 88 9.65 14.64 -16.34
N THR A 89 9.51 15.92 -15.96
CA THR A 89 9.81 16.40 -14.59
C THR A 89 8.83 15.83 -13.55
N SER A 90 7.56 15.68 -13.93
CA SER A 90 6.47 15.11 -13.12
C SER A 90 6.44 13.59 -13.18
N ARG A 91 7.35 12.95 -12.42
CA ARG A 91 7.44 11.49 -12.32
C ARG A 91 6.41 10.95 -11.34
N HIS A 92 5.20 10.73 -11.85
CA HIS A 92 4.07 10.30 -11.04
C HIS A 92 4.22 8.88 -10.51
N ARG A 93 3.90 8.65 -9.22
CA ARG A 93 4.07 7.34 -8.59
C ARG A 93 3.18 6.26 -9.20
N VAL A 94 1.98 6.62 -9.64
CA VAL A 94 1.06 5.69 -10.32
C VAL A 94 1.73 5.14 -11.59
N THR A 95 2.33 6.00 -12.40
CA THR A 95 3.04 5.60 -13.62
C THR A 95 4.30 4.80 -13.31
N ALA A 96 5.10 5.23 -12.34
CA ALA A 96 6.31 4.50 -11.91
C ALA A 96 5.98 3.08 -11.44
N TYR A 97 4.94 2.93 -10.61
CA TYR A 97 4.54 1.64 -10.06
C TYR A 97 3.91 0.72 -11.11
N TYR A 98 3.18 1.30 -12.08
CA TYR A 98 2.66 0.53 -13.21
C TYR A 98 3.80 -0.05 -14.05
N LEU A 99 4.80 0.77 -14.41
CA LEU A 99 5.97 0.33 -15.18
C LEU A 99 6.81 -0.71 -14.44
N LEU A 100 6.94 -0.59 -13.10
CA LEU A 100 7.57 -1.61 -12.27
C LEU A 100 6.78 -2.92 -12.29
N ALA A 101 5.46 -2.87 -12.15
CA ALA A 101 4.63 -4.07 -12.20
C ALA A 101 4.67 -4.75 -13.58
N GLU A 102 4.72 -3.99 -14.66
CA GLU A 102 4.93 -4.51 -16.02
C GLU A 102 6.27 -5.23 -16.15
N HIS A 103 7.35 -4.62 -15.66
CA HIS A 103 8.68 -5.21 -15.70
C HIS A 103 8.75 -6.58 -15.00
N PHE A 104 7.98 -6.78 -13.93
CA PHE A 104 7.91 -8.04 -13.19
C PHE A 104 6.73 -8.94 -13.58
N GLY A 105 5.92 -8.57 -14.59
CA GLY A 105 4.75 -9.36 -15.01
C GLY A 105 3.63 -9.44 -13.96
N LYS A 106 3.54 -8.45 -13.06
CA LYS A 106 2.62 -8.41 -11.91
C LYS A 106 1.42 -7.48 -12.12
N VAL A 107 1.19 -7.01 -13.34
CA VAL A 107 0.07 -6.10 -13.68
C VAL A 107 -1.28 -6.75 -13.38
N GLU A 108 -1.42 -8.06 -13.64
CA GLU A 108 -2.64 -8.81 -13.33
C GLU A 108 -2.96 -8.83 -11.84
N GLN A 109 -1.94 -8.86 -10.97
CA GLN A 109 -2.14 -8.81 -9.51
C GLN A 109 -2.73 -7.46 -9.07
N LEU A 110 -2.34 -6.37 -9.73
CA LEU A 110 -2.92 -5.04 -9.48
C LEU A 110 -4.35 -4.94 -10.02
N ALA A 111 -4.61 -5.53 -11.19
CA ALA A 111 -5.96 -5.60 -11.77
C ALA A 111 -6.89 -6.47 -10.90
N ALA A 112 -6.41 -7.61 -10.41
CA ALA A 112 -7.16 -8.49 -9.51
C ALA A 112 -7.49 -7.80 -8.17
N ALA A 113 -6.57 -7.00 -7.63
CA ALA A 113 -6.84 -6.19 -6.44
C ALA A 113 -7.95 -5.14 -6.67
N ALA A 114 -8.11 -4.65 -7.91
CA ALA A 114 -9.23 -3.79 -8.29
C ALA A 114 -10.52 -4.57 -8.57
N ALA A 115 -10.41 -5.77 -9.14
CA ALA A 115 -11.53 -6.65 -9.50
C ALA A 115 -12.13 -7.41 -8.31
N ALA A 116 -11.42 -7.51 -7.17
CA ALA A 116 -11.93 -8.11 -5.93
C ALA A 116 -13.10 -7.33 -5.29
N ILE A 117 -13.52 -6.23 -5.92
CA ILE A 117 -14.81 -5.60 -5.67
C ILE A 117 -15.75 -6.08 -6.79
N PRO A 118 -16.72 -6.99 -6.53
CA PRO A 118 -17.86 -7.12 -7.44
C PRO A 118 -18.50 -5.73 -7.59
N PRO A 119 -19.11 -5.39 -8.76
CA PRO A 119 -19.86 -4.15 -8.88
C PRO A 119 -20.75 -4.04 -7.66
N ALA A 120 -20.58 -2.96 -6.88
CA ALA A 120 -21.18 -2.82 -5.56
C ALA A 120 -22.62 -3.35 -5.62
N PRO A 121 -23.01 -4.39 -4.83
CA PRO A 121 -24.42 -4.63 -4.67
C PRO A 121 -24.99 -3.30 -4.17
N ALA A 122 -26.00 -2.82 -4.89
CA ALA A 122 -26.65 -1.55 -4.64
C ALA A 122 -26.67 -1.26 -3.14
N VAL A 123 -26.12 -0.12 -2.75
CA VAL A 123 -26.15 0.40 -1.40
C VAL A 123 -27.56 0.12 -0.86
N PRO A 124 -27.77 -0.73 0.16
CA PRO A 124 -29.10 -0.79 0.76
C PRO A 124 -29.41 0.63 1.20
N PRO A 125 -30.62 1.15 0.91
CA PRO A 125 -30.95 2.53 1.26
C PRO A 125 -30.62 2.72 2.73
N LEU A 126 -29.86 3.76 3.03
CA LEU A 126 -29.50 4.12 4.39
C LEU A 126 -30.81 4.21 5.17
N ALA A 127 -31.07 3.21 6.02
CA ALA A 127 -32.18 3.30 6.95
C ALA A 127 -31.97 4.60 7.73
N PRO A 128 -32.98 5.48 7.84
CA PRO A 128 -32.77 6.76 8.46
C PRO A 128 -32.34 6.52 9.90
N TRP A 129 -31.14 7.01 10.23
CA TRP A 129 -30.54 7.11 11.55
C TRP A 129 -31.36 8.00 12.52
N THR A 130 -32.59 8.36 12.13
CA THR A 130 -33.52 9.19 12.88
C THR A 130 -34.67 8.32 13.41
N ALA A 131 -34.41 7.58 14.47
CA ALA A 131 -35.37 7.38 15.56
C ALA A 131 -34.66 6.72 16.74
N THR A 132 -34.90 7.27 17.94
CA THR A 132 -34.72 6.63 19.27
C THR A 132 -33.39 6.70 20.04
N MET A 133 -32.48 7.68 19.86
CA MET A 133 -31.40 7.81 20.87
C MET A 133 -31.03 9.21 21.40
N PHE A 134 -31.75 10.28 21.07
CA PHE A 134 -31.39 11.59 21.64
C PHE A 134 -32.58 12.49 22.04
N ASP A 135 -33.65 11.93 22.61
CA ASP A 135 -34.65 12.79 23.27
C ASP A 135 -35.12 12.21 24.60
N GLY A 136 -34.46 12.64 25.67
CA GLY A 136 -34.77 12.31 27.05
C GLY A 136 -34.00 13.25 28.00
N PRO A 137 -34.65 14.26 28.60
CA PRO A 137 -33.99 15.24 29.48
C PRO A 137 -33.58 14.63 30.83
N PRO A 138 -32.42 15.01 31.43
CA PRO A 138 -31.99 14.47 32.71
C PRO A 138 -32.56 15.27 33.90
N PRO A 139 -32.94 14.60 34.99
CA PRO A 139 -32.66 15.15 36.32
C PRO A 139 -32.06 14.12 37.29
N GLY A 140 -30.83 14.43 37.72
CA GLY A 140 -30.36 14.38 39.11
C GLY A 140 -30.46 13.10 39.95
N THR A 141 -29.31 12.42 40.11
CA THR A 141 -28.72 11.95 41.40
C THR A 141 -27.24 11.64 41.09
N SER A 142 -26.25 12.41 41.57
CA SER A 142 -25.63 12.35 42.91
C SER A 142 -25.25 10.92 43.34
N VAL A 143 -24.08 10.54 43.87
CA VAL A 143 -22.74 11.10 44.19
C VAL A 143 -21.91 9.87 44.60
N GLY A 144 -20.60 9.86 44.31
CA GLY A 144 -19.57 9.38 45.25
C GLY A 144 -19.20 7.88 45.33
N GLY A 145 -17.96 7.57 44.95
CA GLY A 145 -17.06 6.75 45.80
C GLY A 145 -16.40 5.52 45.15
N PRO A 146 -15.13 5.20 45.48
CA PRO A 146 -14.19 4.49 44.60
C PRO A 146 -13.95 3.03 45.01
N SER A 147 -13.43 2.20 44.09
CA SER A 147 -12.46 1.15 44.43
C SER A 147 -11.69 0.71 43.19
N ASP A 148 -10.38 0.80 43.35
CA ASP A 148 -9.31 0.08 42.67
C ASP A 148 -9.58 -1.43 42.44
N ASP A 149 -8.67 -2.00 41.65
CA ASP A 149 -8.41 -3.43 41.41
C ASP A 149 -9.19 -4.14 40.29
N LEU A 150 -8.52 -4.33 39.15
CA LEU A 150 -8.22 -5.65 38.57
C LEU A 150 -7.20 -5.44 37.42
N LYS A 151 -5.90 -5.44 37.72
CA LYS A 151 -4.97 -6.57 37.53
C LYS A 151 -4.97 -7.16 36.11
N PHE A 152 -4.05 -6.64 35.31
CA PHE A 152 -3.33 -7.38 34.27
C PHE A 152 -2.68 -8.64 34.87
N ALA A 153 -3.12 -9.82 34.48
CA ALA A 153 -2.29 -11.03 34.50
C ALA A 153 -2.87 -12.14 33.62
N ALA A 154 -1.99 -12.68 32.78
CA ALA A 154 -1.91 -14.06 32.31
C ALA A 154 -2.95 -14.60 31.30
N ILE A 155 -2.56 -14.57 30.02
CA ILE A 155 -2.49 -15.81 29.24
C ILE A 155 -1.09 -15.91 28.60
N VAL A 156 -0.32 -16.87 29.10
CA VAL A 156 0.94 -17.39 28.56
C VAL A 156 0.62 -18.50 27.55
N GLY A 157 1.40 -18.59 26.47
CA GLY A 157 1.85 -19.90 25.98
C GLY A 157 1.93 -20.11 24.46
N LEU A 158 3.15 -20.46 24.01
CA LEU A 158 3.62 -21.04 22.74
C LEU A 158 3.85 -20.04 21.59
N GLY A 159 5.07 -19.75 21.11
CA GLY A 159 6.46 -20.19 21.38
C GLY A 159 7.32 -19.46 20.33
N GLY A 160 8.41 -18.76 20.69
CA GLY A 160 9.78 -19.31 20.76
C GLY A 160 10.33 -19.63 19.36
N GLY A 161 11.42 -19.09 18.84
CA GLY A 161 12.53 -18.31 19.37
C GLY A 161 13.63 -18.27 18.29
N VAL A 162 14.47 -17.25 18.34
CA VAL A 162 15.68 -17.11 17.52
C VAL A 162 16.69 -18.20 17.88
N LEU A 163 17.28 -18.89 16.89
CA LEU A 163 18.64 -19.43 17.01
C LEU A 163 19.31 -19.58 15.65
N ALA A 164 20.39 -18.82 15.47
CA ALA A 164 21.41 -19.07 14.45
C ALA A 164 22.32 -20.21 14.91
N MET A 165 22.84 -21.01 13.97
CA MET A 165 24.15 -21.68 14.07
C MET A 165 24.64 -22.01 12.66
N ALA A 166 25.93 -21.72 12.43
CA ALA A 166 26.64 -21.80 11.17
C ALA A 166 27.35 -23.16 10.97
N ALA A 167 27.62 -23.46 9.69
CA ALA A 167 28.77 -24.15 9.10
C ALA A 167 29.46 -25.33 9.84
N ALA A 168 29.60 -26.48 9.16
CA ALA A 168 30.82 -26.87 8.42
C ALA A 168 30.96 -28.40 8.25
N VAL A 169 31.34 -28.79 7.03
CA VAL A 169 32.33 -29.81 6.60
C VAL A 169 32.30 -31.25 7.18
N ALA A 170 32.14 -32.24 6.30
CA ALA A 170 33.17 -33.23 5.92
C ALA A 170 32.57 -34.56 5.40
N SER A 171 33.15 -35.04 4.30
CA SER A 171 32.95 -36.31 3.60
C SER A 171 33.04 -37.58 4.48
N THR A 172 32.43 -38.69 4.04
CA THR A 172 33.14 -39.88 3.47
C THR A 172 32.21 -41.09 3.23
N ALA A 173 32.33 -41.64 2.02
CA ALA A 173 32.32 -43.04 1.60
C ALA A 173 31.43 -44.13 2.26
N GLY A 174 30.66 -44.83 1.40
CA GLY A 174 30.96 -46.22 0.99
C GLY A 174 30.43 -47.37 1.84
N GLY A 175 29.70 -48.28 1.18
CA GLY A 175 29.31 -49.61 1.67
C GLY A 175 28.34 -50.28 0.70
#